data_AF-A0AAV0N427-F1
#
_entry.id   AF-A0AAV0N427-F1
#
_cell.length_a   1.000
_cell.length_b   1.000
_cell.length_c   1.000
_cell.angle_alpha   90.00
_cell.angle_beta   90.00
_cell.angle_gamma   90.00
#
_symmetry.space_group_name_H-M   'P 1'
#
loop_
_entity.id
_entity.type
_entity.pdbx_description
1 polymer ?
#
loop_
_entity_poly.entity_id
_entity_poly.type
_entity_poly.pdbx_seq_one_letter_code
_entity_poly.pdbx_strand_id
1 'polypeptide(L)'
;MKPDESPESAVLRAVREELGSVAGGEVRIVPGSYREKVEERYSASYPGLPARYVLYSVDAIVDGLPDGDFCTEEAEEYGESEEKKVADQAVTVRKHFWTWVSPDTVEL
;
A
#
# COMPACT_ATOMS: atom_id res chain seq x y z
N MET A 1 -1.44 -9.16 -2.33
CA MET A 1 -2.16 -9.23 -3.62
C MET A 1 -3.49 -9.92 -3.40
N LYS A 2 -4.53 -9.52 -4.12
CA LYS A 2 -5.82 -10.23 -4.09
C LYS A 2 -5.68 -11.60 -4.77
N PRO A 3 -6.52 -12.60 -4.45
CA PRO A 3 -6.55 -13.85 -5.19
C PRO A 3 -6.70 -13.58 -6.70
N ASP A 4 -5.96 -14.31 -7.52
CA ASP A 4 -5.97 -14.23 -8.99
C ASP A 4 -5.55 -12.87 -9.59
N GLU A 5 -4.99 -11.97 -8.80
CA GLU A 5 -4.48 -10.67 -9.26
C GLU A 5 -3.05 -10.79 -9.80
N SER A 6 -2.78 -10.20 -10.97
CA SER A 6 -1.40 -10.11 -11.49
C SER A 6 -0.56 -9.14 -10.65
N PRO A 7 0.78 -9.34 -10.55
CA PRO A 7 1.66 -8.38 -9.87
C PRO A 7 1.49 -6.95 -10.37
N GLU A 8 1.36 -6.76 -11.68
CA GLU A 8 1.17 -5.44 -12.29
C GLU A 8 -0.14 -4.79 -11.85
N SER A 9 -1.22 -5.57 -11.87
CA SER A 9 -2.53 -5.09 -11.43
C SER A 9 -2.53 -4.73 -9.94
N ALA A 10 -1.86 -5.55 -9.12
CA ALA A 10 -1.72 -5.30 -7.70
C ALA A 10 -0.92 -4.03 -7.40
N VAL A 11 0.13 -3.75 -8.17
CA VAL A 11 0.97 -2.56 -8.01
C VAL A 11 0.20 -1.30 -8.39
N LEU A 12 -0.50 -1.32 -9.53
CA LEU A 12 -1.35 -0.21 -9.95
C LEU A 12 -2.46 0.08 -8.92
N ARG A 13 -3.05 -0.98 -8.35
CA ARG A 13 -4.04 -0.86 -7.29
C ARG A 13 -3.43 -0.28 -6.01
N ALA A 14 -2.30 -0.82 -5.55
CA ALA A 14 -1.62 -0.34 -4.35
C ALA A 14 -1.23 1.14 -4.46
N VAL A 15 -0.63 1.55 -5.58
CA VAL A 15 -0.28 2.97 -5.81
C VAL A 15 -1.52 3.86 -5.75
N ARG A 16 -2.65 3.41 -6.31
CA ARG A 16 -3.90 4.17 -6.30
C ARG A 16 -4.54 4.23 -4.90
N GLU A 17 -4.52 3.14 -4.15
CA GLU A 17 -5.04 3.09 -2.77
C GLU A 17 -4.25 4.03 -1.87
N GLU A 18 -2.92 4.03 -1.97
CA GLU A 18 -2.02 4.82 -1.13
C GLU A 18 -1.96 6.31 -1.51
N LEU A 19 -1.80 6.59 -2.81
CA LEU A 19 -1.58 7.95 -3.31
C LEU A 19 -2.88 8.65 -3.76
N GLY A 20 -3.98 7.91 -3.87
CA GLY A 20 -5.30 8.45 -4.23
C GLY A 20 -5.27 9.27 -5.53
N SER A 21 -5.93 10.43 -5.50
CA SER A 21 -5.98 11.37 -6.64
C SER A 21 -4.66 12.12 -6.90
N VAL A 22 -3.68 12.02 -6.00
CA VAL A 22 -2.36 12.66 -6.17
C VAL A 22 -1.53 11.91 -7.23
N ALA A 23 -1.74 10.61 -7.41
CA ALA A 23 -1.18 9.83 -8.52
C ALA A 23 -1.97 10.06 -9.82
N GLY A 24 -1.96 11.31 -10.30
CA GLY A 24 -2.66 11.72 -11.53
C GLY A 24 -1.94 11.33 -12.82
N GLY A 25 -0.69 10.85 -12.74
CA GLY A 25 0.14 10.48 -13.88
C GLY A 25 0.18 8.98 -14.19
N GLU A 26 1.10 8.61 -15.09
CA GLU A 26 1.37 7.22 -15.42
C GLU A 26 2.18 6.54 -14.31
N VAL A 27 1.86 5.27 -14.03
CA VAL A 27 2.63 4.41 -13.12
C VAL A 27 3.37 3.38 -13.96
N ARG A 28 4.71 3.36 -13.83
CA ARG A 28 5.59 2.43 -14.54
C ARG A 28 6.37 1.58 -13.56
N ILE A 29 6.32 0.27 -13.72
CA ILE A 29 7.10 -0.67 -12.90
C ILE A 29 8.52 -0.73 -13.44
N VAL A 30 9.51 -0.63 -12.54
CA VAL A 30 10.92 -0.77 -12.91
C VAL A 30 11.20 -2.24 -13.29
N PRO A 31 11.64 -2.52 -14.53
CA PRO A 31 11.90 -3.90 -14.96
C PRO A 31 12.93 -4.60 -14.07
N GLY A 32 12.62 -5.82 -13.62
CA GLY A 32 13.51 -6.63 -12.78
C GLY A 32 13.56 -6.22 -11.30
N SER A 33 12.75 -5.25 -10.87
CA SER A 33 12.66 -4.84 -9.45
C SER A 33 11.82 -5.79 -8.58
N TYR A 34 11.07 -6.70 -9.20
CA TYR A 34 10.21 -7.64 -8.48
C TYR A 34 11.01 -8.53 -7.53
N ARG A 35 10.62 -8.52 -6.25
CA ARG A 35 11.20 -9.36 -5.20
C ARG A 35 10.10 -10.01 -4.39
N GLU A 36 10.29 -11.29 -4.12
CA GLU A 36 9.47 -12.08 -3.20
C GLU A 36 10.28 -12.36 -1.92
N LYS A 37 9.67 -12.15 -0.76
CA LYS A 37 10.25 -12.45 0.55
C LYS A 37 9.24 -13.24 1.37
N VAL A 38 9.67 -14.37 1.93
CA VAL A 38 8.87 -15.17 2.85
C VAL A 38 9.37 -14.93 4.27
N GLU A 39 8.48 -14.50 5.17
CA GLU A 39 8.78 -14.31 6.59
C GLU A 39 7.88 -15.21 7.45
N GLU A 40 8.47 -15.97 8.37
CA GLU A 40 7.73 -16.76 9.35
C GLU A 40 7.92 -16.13 10.72
N ARG A 41 6.82 -15.68 11.33
CA ARG A 41 6.83 -15.03 12.65
C ARG A 41 5.47 -15.18 13.33
N TYR A 42 5.41 -14.90 14.62
CA TYR A 42 4.12 -14.81 15.32
C TYR A 42 3.30 -13.64 14.78
N SER A 43 2.00 -13.87 14.59
CA SER A 43 1.09 -12.84 14.10
C SER A 43 0.98 -11.68 15.08
N ALA A 44 1.19 -10.46 14.59
CA ALA A 44 0.99 -9.24 15.38
C ALA A 44 -0.49 -9.03 15.73
N SER A 45 -1.39 -9.37 14.81
CA SER A 45 -2.84 -9.25 14.99
C SER A 45 -3.44 -10.39 15.81
N TYR A 46 -2.77 -11.56 15.85
CA TYR A 46 -3.18 -12.74 16.61
C TYR A 46 -2.01 -13.28 17.44
N PRO A 47 -1.72 -12.66 18.60
CA PRO A 47 -0.54 -13.02 19.40
C PRO A 47 -0.48 -14.52 19.73
N GLY A 48 0.68 -15.12 19.52
CA GLY A 48 0.94 -16.54 19.78
C GLY A 48 0.57 -17.49 18.63
N LEU A 49 -0.09 -17.01 17.57
CA LEU A 49 -0.36 -17.82 16.38
C LEU A 49 0.82 -17.72 15.39
N PRO A 50 1.47 -18.83 15.01
CA PRO A 50 2.47 -18.82 13.95
C PRO A 50 1.85 -18.36 12.63
N ALA A 51 2.51 -17.43 11.95
CA ALA A 51 2.09 -16.89 10.67
C ALA A 51 3.24 -16.94 9.66
N ARG A 52 2.87 -17.16 8.39
CA ARG A 52 3.75 -17.10 7.25
C ARG A 52 3.29 -15.97 6.34
N TYR A 53 4.14 -14.96 6.19
CA TYR A 53 3.91 -13.80 5.34
C TYR A 53 4.68 -13.99 4.03
N VAL A 54 3.98 -13.87 2.90
CA VAL A 54 4.59 -13.83 1.57
C VAL A 54 4.46 -12.39 1.08
N LEU A 55 5.57 -11.67 1.10
CA LEU A 55 5.65 -10.27 0.71
C LEU A 55 6.17 -10.17 -0.71
N TYR A 56 5.49 -9.35 -1.51
CA TYR A 56 5.87 -9.05 -2.88
C TYR A 56 6.14 -7.55 -2.97
N SER A 57 7.32 -7.19 -3.47
CA SER A 57 7.77 -5.81 -3.58
C SER A 57 8.25 -5.52 -5.00
N VAL A 58 8.04 -4.30 -5.45
CA VAL A 58 8.50 -3.78 -6.74
C VAL A 58 8.88 -2.32 -6.56
N ASP A 59 9.75 -1.82 -7.42
CA ASP A 59 10.00 -0.39 -7.55
C ASP A 59 9.07 0.16 -8.65
N ALA A 60 8.45 1.30 -8.39
CA ALA A 60 7.54 1.97 -9.32
C ALA A 60 7.91 3.44 -9.48
N ILE A 61 7.77 3.94 -10.71
CA ILE A 61 7.88 5.35 -11.06
C ILE A 61 6.46 5.88 -11.23
N VAL A 62 6.12 6.94 -10.49
CA VAL A 62 4.80 7.57 -10.52
C VAL A 62 4.98 9.02 -10.97
N ASP A 63 4.39 9.37 -12.11
CA ASP A 63 4.47 10.73 -12.63
C ASP A 63 3.47 11.66 -11.92
N GLY A 64 3.83 12.94 -11.82
CA GLY A 64 2.91 13.99 -11.34
C GLY A 64 2.77 14.09 -9.82
N LEU A 65 3.65 13.46 -9.04
CA LEU A 65 3.68 13.64 -7.59
C LEU A 65 4.19 15.04 -7.20
N PRO A 66 3.72 15.61 -6.08
CA PRO A 66 4.16 16.91 -5.60
C PRO A 66 5.66 16.91 -5.26
N ASP A 67 6.38 17.98 -5.58
CA ASP A 67 7.82 18.11 -5.26
C ASP A 67 8.10 18.22 -3.75
N GLY A 68 7.10 18.60 -2.95
CA GLY A 68 7.19 18.75 -1.50
C GLY A 68 6.29 17.76 -0.76
N ASP A 69 6.39 17.78 0.57
CA ASP A 69 5.57 16.95 1.45
C ASP A 69 4.07 17.16 1.17
N PHE A 70 3.33 16.05 1.18
CA PHE A 70 1.90 16.04 0.88
C PHE A 70 1.18 15.03 1.75
N CYS A 71 -0.15 15.05 1.69
CA CYS A 71 -0.97 14.05 2.35
C CYS A 71 -2.02 13.49 1.41
N THR A 72 -2.36 12.23 1.62
CA THR A 72 -3.43 11.53 0.88
C THR A 72 -4.43 10.99 1.87
N GLU A 73 -5.66 10.81 1.43
CA GLU A 73 -6.74 10.26 2.24
C GLU A 73 -7.25 9.00 1.57
N GLU A 74 -7.38 7.92 2.33
CA GLU A 74 -7.94 6.67 1.82
C GLU A 74 -9.43 6.85 1.58
N ALA A 75 -9.92 6.43 0.40
CA ALA A 75 -11.34 6.41 0.11
C ALA A 75 -12.03 5.31 0.94
N GLU A 76 -13.23 5.57 1.46
CA GLU A 76 -14.00 4.58 2.22
C GLU A 76 -14.22 3.31 1.37
N GLU A 77 -13.56 2.20 1.73
CA GLU A 77 -13.66 0.92 1.02
C GLU A 77 -15.05 0.27 1.21
N TYR A 78 -15.76 0.63 2.28
CA TYR A 78 -17.10 0.15 2.59
C TYR A 78 -18.16 1.16 2.13
N GLY A 79 -18.84 0.85 1.02
CA GLY A 79 -20.06 1.55 0.61
C GLY A 79 -21.14 1.51 1.70
N GLU A 80 -22.17 2.36 1.61
CA GLU A 80 -23.28 2.45 2.58
C GLU A 80 -23.93 1.08 2.82
N SER A 81 -23.48 0.38 3.86
CA SER A 81 -23.94 -0.94 4.25
C SER A 81 -24.05 -0.98 5.77
N GLU A 82 -24.87 -1.88 6.31
CA GLU A 82 -25.00 -2.04 7.77
C GLU A 82 -23.68 -2.47 8.44
N GLU A 83 -22.73 -3.02 7.66
CA GLU A 83 -21.36 -3.34 8.08
C GLU A 83 -20.52 -2.08 8.36
N LYS A 84 -20.89 -0.93 7.76
CA LYS A 84 -20.27 0.38 8.02
C LYS A 84 -20.36 0.77 9.50
N LYS A 85 -21.46 0.44 10.20
CA LYS A 85 -21.63 0.79 11.63
C LYS A 85 -20.65 0.07 12.56
N VAL A 86 -20.19 -1.12 12.17
CA VAL A 86 -19.21 -1.91 12.93
C VAL A 86 -17.78 -1.50 12.54
N ALA A 87 -17.54 -1.26 11.24
CA ALA A 87 -16.25 -0.77 10.73
C ALA A 87 -15.93 0.65 11.21
N ASP A 88 -16.93 1.53 11.35
CA ASP A 88 -16.76 2.90 11.87
C ASP A 88 -16.31 2.93 13.35
N GLN A 89 -16.51 1.84 14.10
CA GLN A 89 -16.00 1.70 15.47
C GLN A 89 -14.54 1.23 15.50
N ALA A 90 -13.98 0.76 14.39
CA ALA A 90 -12.59 0.34 14.30
C ALA A 90 -11.68 1.54 14.02
N VAL A 91 -10.49 1.54 14.61
CA VAL A 91 -9.44 2.52 14.31
C VAL A 91 -8.96 2.25 12.88
N THR A 92 -9.32 3.14 11.96
CA THR A 92 -8.89 3.10 10.56
C THR A 92 -7.92 4.23 10.28
N VAL A 93 -6.90 3.95 9.47
CA VAL A 93 -6.01 4.99 8.95
C VAL A 93 -6.80 5.73 7.87
N ARG A 94 -7.02 7.02 8.05
CA ARG A 94 -7.78 7.84 7.08
C ARG A 94 -6.88 8.75 6.26
N LYS A 95 -5.65 8.99 6.72
CA LYS A 95 -4.77 10.00 6.16
C LYS A 95 -3.31 9.55 6.26
N HIS A 96 -2.62 9.60 5.13
CA HIS A 96 -1.20 9.36 5.00
C HIS A 96 -0.46 10.67 4.82
N PHE A 97 0.70 10.81 5.47
CA PHE A 97 1.59 11.94 5.32
C PHE A 97 2.88 11.47 4.65
N TRP A 98 3.23 12.08 3.54
CA TRP A 98 4.34 11.70 2.67
C TRP A 98 5.43 12.77 2.75
N THR A 99 6.66 12.32 2.95
CA THR A 99 7.86 13.16 2.94
C THR A 99 8.88 12.53 2.01
N TRP A 100 9.51 13.34 1.17
CA TRP A 100 10.59 12.89 0.31
C TRP A 100 11.86 12.65 1.12
N VAL A 101 12.48 11.49 0.91
CA VAL A 101 13.73 11.10 1.57
C VAL A 101 14.84 10.93 0.55
N SER A 102 16.09 11.17 0.96
CA SER A 102 17.24 10.94 0.09
C SER A 102 17.35 9.44 -0.22
N PRO A 103 17.73 9.04 -1.45
CA PRO A 103 17.97 7.63 -1.79
C PRO A 103 18.93 6.95 -0.81
N ASP A 104 19.92 7.70 -0.31
CA ASP A 104 20.95 7.20 0.62
C ASP A 104 20.43 6.89 2.03
N THR A 105 19.18 7.26 2.33
CA THR A 105 18.55 7.09 3.66
C THR A 105 17.52 5.97 3.72
N VAL A 106 17.23 5.32 2.59
CA VAL A 106 16.26 4.22 2.51
C VAL A 106 16.99 2.88 2.67
N GLU A 107 16.77 2.19 3.78
CA GLU A 107 17.15 0.78 3.91
C GLU A 107 16.08 -0.08 3.17
N LEU A 108 16.47 -0.69 2.05
CA LEU A 108 15.63 -1.60 1.25
C LEU A 108 15.78 -3.06 1.67
#